data_AF-A0A1J0EU55-F1
#
_entry.id   AF-A0A1J0EU55-F1
#
_cell.length_a   1.000
_cell.length_b   1.000
_cell.length_c   1.000
_cell.angle_alpha   90.00
_cell.angle_beta   90.00
_cell.angle_gamma   90.00
#
_symmetry.space_group_name_H-M   'P 1'
#
loop_
_entity.id
_entity.type
_entity.pdbx_description
1 polymer ?
#
loop_
_entity_poly.entity_id
_entity_poly.type
_entity_poly.pdbx_seq_one_letter_code
_entity_poly.pdbx_strand_id
1 'polypeptide(L)'
;MHYEQTLLRSMLDTLKPGDILLGDAYYATYFLLYELQRRGVDGVFEQYGIRRRSTDFRLGQSLGTEDHLIEYQKPVRRPVWMSQQYFEQAPQRLQIRELRVGGKTLATTLKCPKQVPKMALKSLYSKRPLNTPCVIKRAPTCAATAR
;
A
#
# COMPACT_ATOMS: atom_id res chain seq x y z
N MET A 1 -8.22 23.02 6.70
CA MET A 1 -7.80 21.59 6.68
C MET A 1 -6.50 21.45 5.87
N HIS A 2 -5.37 21.97 6.38
CA HIS A 2 -4.07 22.01 5.69
C HIS A 2 -3.04 20.99 6.23
N TYR A 3 -3.29 20.41 7.40
CA TYR A 3 -2.31 19.59 8.13
C TYR A 3 -1.98 18.25 7.45
N GLU A 4 -3.01 17.62 6.87
CA GLU A 4 -2.91 16.36 6.12
C GLU A 4 -1.97 16.42 4.90
N GLN A 5 -1.84 17.59 4.27
CA GLN A 5 -1.07 17.73 3.03
C GLN A 5 0.43 17.83 3.30
N THR A 6 0.83 18.54 4.35
CA THR A 6 2.25 18.76 4.67
C THR A 6 2.90 17.48 5.19
N LEU A 7 2.20 16.72 6.03
CA LEU A 7 2.73 15.48 6.59
C LEU A 7 2.92 14.40 5.51
N LEU A 8 1.93 14.21 4.64
CA LEU A 8 2.03 13.20 3.59
C LEU A 8 3.12 13.57 2.56
N ARG A 9 3.18 14.84 2.13
CA ARG A 9 4.20 15.30 1.17
C ARG A 9 5.61 15.19 1.74
N SER A 10 5.84 15.72 2.95
CA SER A 10 7.15 15.62 3.60
C SER A 10 7.60 14.17 3.79
N MET A 11 6.68 13.27 4.16
CA MET A 11 6.97 11.84 4.22
C MET A 11 7.34 11.28 2.84
N LEU A 12 6.55 11.57 1.79
CA LEU A 12 6.83 11.10 0.43
C LEU A 12 8.18 11.58 -0.10
N ASP A 13 8.61 12.78 0.28
CA ASP A 13 9.88 13.37 -0.16
C ASP A 13 11.11 12.71 0.49
N THR A 14 10.93 11.99 1.60
CA THR A 14 12.00 11.21 2.24
C THR A 14 12.18 9.81 1.67
N LEU A 15 11.21 9.31 0.91
CA LEU A 15 11.21 7.94 0.38
C LEU A 15 12.15 7.80 -0.82
N LYS A 16 12.90 6.70 -0.85
CA LYS A 16 13.78 6.33 -1.95
C LYS A 16 13.25 5.08 -2.66
N PRO A 17 13.49 4.93 -3.98
CA PRO A 17 13.18 3.69 -4.67
C PRO A 17 13.77 2.47 -3.93
N GLY A 18 12.97 1.41 -3.78
CA GLY A 18 13.30 0.23 -2.99
C GLY A 18 12.97 0.33 -1.50
N ASP A 19 12.48 1.47 -1.02
CA ASP A 19 11.90 1.55 0.32
C ASP A 19 10.53 0.85 0.37
N ILE A 20 10.14 0.44 1.57
CA ILE A 20 8.84 -0.11 1.94
C ILE A 20 8.27 0.79 3.05
N LEU A 21 7.14 1.43 2.74
CA LEU A 21 6.39 2.22 3.69
C LEU A 21 5.39 1.35 4.44
N LEU A 22 5.54 1.25 5.75
CA LEU A 22 4.59 0.58 6.64
C LEU A 22 3.70 1.64 7.29
N GLY A 23 2.43 1.73 6.89
CA GLY A 23 1.51 2.73 7.44
C GLY A 23 0.31 2.11 8.15
N ASP A 24 -0.35 2.91 8.98
CA ASP A 24 -1.64 2.53 9.51
C ASP A 24 -2.77 2.66 8.47
N ALA A 25 -3.97 2.49 8.99
CA ALA A 25 -5.18 2.32 8.23
C ALA A 25 -5.73 3.62 7.61
N TYR A 26 -5.20 4.76 8.02
CA TYR A 26 -5.53 6.08 7.47
C TYR A 26 -4.90 6.30 6.08
N TYR A 27 -3.79 5.61 5.80
CA TYR A 27 -2.98 5.84 4.60
C TYR A 27 -3.30 4.90 3.43
N ALA A 28 -4.12 3.86 3.62
CA ALA A 28 -4.43 2.83 2.62
C ALA A 28 -5.35 3.31 1.46
N THR A 29 -5.06 4.48 0.88
CA THR A 29 -5.82 5.09 -0.21
C THR A 29 -5.28 4.70 -1.58
N TYR A 30 -6.15 4.72 -2.60
CA TYR A 30 -5.79 4.49 -3.99
C TYR A 30 -4.60 5.36 -4.43
N PHE A 31 -4.68 6.68 -4.19
CA PHE A 31 -3.69 7.63 -4.71
C PHE A 31 -2.34 7.53 -4.00
N LEU A 32 -2.33 7.17 -2.71
CA LEU A 32 -1.07 6.90 -2.03
C LEU A 32 -0.40 5.64 -2.60
N LEU A 33 -1.16 4.55 -2.73
CA LEU A 33 -0.64 3.29 -3.27
C LEU A 33 -0.09 3.46 -4.71
N TYR A 34 -0.80 4.25 -5.53
CA TYR A 34 -0.34 4.60 -6.86
C TYR A 34 0.95 5.44 -6.84
N GLU A 35 1.02 6.46 -5.98
CA GLU A 35 2.21 7.32 -5.88
C GLU A 35 3.44 6.55 -5.39
N LEU A 36 3.27 5.60 -4.46
CA LEU A 36 4.36 4.73 -4.01
C LEU A 36 4.88 3.87 -5.16
N GLN A 37 4.00 3.18 -5.89
CA GLN A 37 4.39 2.37 -7.06
C GLN A 37 5.13 3.21 -8.11
N ARG A 38 4.64 4.42 -8.40
CA ARG A 38 5.28 5.34 -9.35
C ARG A 38 6.69 5.76 -8.92
N ARG A 39 6.95 5.87 -7.62
CA ARG A 39 8.28 6.17 -7.06
C ARG A 39 9.19 4.94 -6.91
N GLY A 40 8.72 3.75 -7.29
CA GLY A 40 9.45 2.49 -7.03
C GLY A 40 9.53 2.16 -5.54
N VAL A 41 8.57 2.62 -4.75
CA VAL A 41 8.45 2.38 -3.32
C VAL A 41 7.29 1.42 -3.10
N ASP A 42 7.47 0.44 -2.22
CA ASP A 42 6.40 -0.46 -1.83
C ASP A 42 5.66 0.05 -0.58
N GLY A 43 4.42 -0.37 -0.42
CA GLY A 43 3.57 0.02 0.69
C GLY A 43 2.89 -1.18 1.34
N VAL A 44 2.84 -1.22 2.66
CA VAL A 44 2.04 -2.17 3.45
C VAL A 44 1.24 -1.40 4.48
N PHE A 45 -0.09 -1.45 4.35
CA PHE A 45 -1.00 -0.69 5.20
C PHE A 45 -2.04 -1.59 5.82
N GLU A 46 -2.42 -1.33 7.07
CA GLU A 46 -3.67 -1.88 7.59
C GLU A 46 -4.86 -1.28 6.83
N GLN A 47 -5.95 -2.02 6.69
CA GLN A 47 -7.20 -1.47 6.14
C GLN A 47 -8.09 -0.93 7.26
N TYR A 48 -8.67 0.27 7.06
CA TYR A 48 -9.65 0.85 7.99
C TYR A 48 -11.06 0.91 7.39
N GLY A 49 -12.03 1.10 8.28
CA GLY A 49 -13.33 1.66 7.92
C GLY A 49 -14.20 0.75 7.05
N ILE A 50 -14.87 1.34 6.07
CA ILE A 50 -15.82 0.63 5.18
C ILE A 50 -15.11 -0.49 4.42
N ARG A 51 -13.88 -0.27 3.94
CA ARG A 51 -13.13 -1.28 3.18
C ARG A 51 -12.85 -2.53 4.00
N ARG A 52 -12.36 -2.40 5.23
CA ARG A 52 -12.15 -3.55 6.13
C ARG A 52 -13.45 -4.34 6.38
N ARG A 53 -14.59 -3.64 6.45
CA ARG A 53 -15.92 -4.27 6.64
C ARG A 53 -16.47 -4.91 5.36
N SER A 54 -16.00 -4.48 4.19
CA SER A 54 -16.44 -4.97 2.88
C SER A 54 -15.41 -5.86 2.19
N THR A 55 -14.27 -6.17 2.83
CA THR A 55 -13.26 -7.07 2.25
C THR A 55 -13.88 -8.44 2.08
N ASP A 56 -13.98 -8.87 0.83
CA ASP A 56 -14.40 -10.21 0.46
C ASP A 56 -13.25 -10.90 -0.27
N PHE A 57 -12.58 -11.82 0.42
CA PHE A 57 -11.44 -12.58 -0.12
C PHE A 57 -11.81 -13.53 -1.27
N ARG A 58 -13.10 -13.68 -1.59
CA ARG A 58 -13.58 -14.45 -2.73
C ARG A 58 -13.54 -13.64 -4.03
N LEU A 59 -13.42 -12.32 -3.96
CA LEU A 59 -13.30 -11.45 -5.12
C LEU A 59 -11.86 -11.41 -5.64
N GLY A 60 -11.71 -11.10 -6.93
CA GLY A 60 -10.39 -10.99 -7.56
C GLY A 60 -9.69 -12.34 -7.73
N GLN A 61 -8.36 -12.32 -7.75
CA GLN A 61 -7.54 -13.52 -7.93
C GLN A 61 -7.05 -14.03 -6.57
N SER A 62 -7.49 -15.23 -6.17
CA SER A 62 -7.00 -15.86 -4.95
C SER A 62 -5.50 -16.20 -5.06
N LEU A 63 -4.77 -15.93 -3.98
CA LEU A 63 -3.36 -16.32 -3.76
C LEU A 63 -3.22 -17.34 -2.63
N GLY A 64 -4.34 -17.71 -1.97
CA GLY A 64 -4.41 -18.61 -0.83
C GLY A 64 -5.48 -18.19 0.16
N THR A 65 -5.50 -18.84 1.32
CA THR A 65 -6.46 -18.55 2.39
C THR A 65 -6.34 -17.10 2.86
N GLU A 66 -7.39 -16.31 2.65
CA GLU A 66 -7.46 -14.88 3.02
C GLU A 66 -6.27 -14.08 2.48
N ASP A 67 -5.96 -14.30 1.21
CA ASP A 67 -4.87 -13.66 0.47
C ASP A 67 -5.29 -13.61 -1.00
N HIS A 68 -5.40 -12.41 -1.57
CA HIS A 68 -5.86 -12.24 -2.95
C HIS A 68 -5.33 -10.97 -3.60
N LEU A 69 -5.40 -10.91 -4.93
CA LEU A 69 -5.24 -9.68 -5.71
C LEU A 69 -6.62 -9.14 -6.08
N ILE A 70 -6.84 -7.86 -5.84
CA ILE A 70 -8.06 -7.13 -6.16
C ILE A 70 -7.74 -5.83 -6.89
N GLU A 71 -8.71 -5.30 -7.63
CA GLU A 71 -8.60 -4.00 -8.30
C GLU A 71 -9.27 -2.91 -7.47
N TYR A 72 -8.49 -1.91 -7.09
CA TYR A 72 -9.03 -0.66 -6.57
C TYR A 72 -9.42 0.25 -7.72
N GLN A 73 -10.65 0.74 -7.71
CA GLN A 73 -11.10 1.76 -8.65
C GLN A 73 -10.56 3.13 -8.25
N LYS A 74 -10.16 3.91 -9.25
CA LYS A 74 -9.76 5.31 -9.09
C LYS A 74 -10.92 6.14 -8.52
N PRO A 75 -10.74 6.81 -7.38
CA PRO A 75 -11.76 7.71 -6.85
C PRO A 75 -12.03 8.87 -7.81
N VAL A 76 -13.30 9.27 -7.93
CA VAL A 76 -13.72 10.41 -8.76
C VAL A 76 -13.14 11.74 -8.24
N ARG A 77 -12.97 11.85 -6.92
CA ARG A 77 -12.44 13.06 -6.29
C ARG A 77 -10.91 13.04 -6.25
N ARG A 78 -10.30 14.06 -6.85
CA ARG A 78 -8.85 14.31 -6.77
C ARG A 78 -8.45 14.73 -5.33
N PRO A 79 -7.40 14.14 -4.75
CA PRO A 79 -6.85 14.62 -3.49
C PRO A 79 -6.25 16.02 -3.66
N VAL A 80 -6.43 16.89 -2.66
CA VAL A 80 -5.94 18.27 -2.75
C VAL A 80 -4.41 18.35 -2.89
N TRP A 81 -3.68 17.39 -2.35
CA TRP A 81 -2.22 17.32 -2.45
C TRP A 81 -1.69 16.91 -3.83
N MET A 82 -2.55 16.41 -4.74
CA MET A 82 -2.16 15.93 -6.07
C MET A 82 -2.51 16.96 -7.14
N SER A 83 -1.61 17.23 -8.10
CA SER A 83 -1.93 18.13 -9.22
C SER A 83 -2.94 17.50 -10.18
N GLN A 84 -3.62 18.34 -10.98
CA GLN A 84 -4.61 17.86 -11.94
C GLN A 84 -4.00 16.90 -12.97
N GLN A 85 -2.83 17.24 -13.51
CA GLN A 85 -2.08 16.41 -14.45
C GLN A 85 -1.76 15.03 -13.86
N TYR A 86 -1.29 14.97 -12.61
CA TYR A 86 -0.98 13.71 -11.94
C TYR A 86 -2.23 12.86 -11.70
N PHE A 87 -3.33 13.50 -11.34
CA PHE A 87 -4.60 12.82 -11.19
C PHE A 87 -5.06 12.20 -12.50
N GLU A 88 -4.96 12.91 -13.62
CA GLU A 88 -5.37 12.40 -14.94
C GLU A 88 -4.54 11.20 -15.38
N GLN A 89 -3.23 11.21 -15.11
CA GLN A 89 -2.32 10.11 -15.42
C GLN A 89 -2.58 8.84 -14.61
N ALA A 90 -3.20 8.95 -13.43
CA ALA A 90 -3.48 7.78 -12.60
C ALA A 90 -4.46 6.81 -13.30
N PRO A 91 -4.18 5.49 -13.33
CA PRO A 91 -4.97 4.52 -14.08
C PRO A 91 -6.38 4.37 -13.49
N GLN A 92 -7.36 3.92 -14.27
CA GLN A 92 -8.72 3.73 -13.74
C GLN A 92 -8.80 2.60 -12.70
N ARG A 93 -7.87 1.64 -12.78
CA ARG A 93 -7.79 0.49 -11.89
C ARG A 93 -6.37 0.30 -11.40
N LEU A 94 -6.23 -0.02 -10.12
CA LEU A 94 -4.95 -0.29 -9.47
C LEU A 94 -5.03 -1.65 -8.80
N GLN A 95 -4.23 -2.60 -9.29
CA GLN A 95 -4.19 -3.93 -8.67
C GLN A 95 -3.41 -3.87 -7.35
N ILE A 96 -4.03 -4.35 -6.28
CA ILE A 96 -3.52 -4.37 -4.90
C ILE A 96 -3.68 -5.78 -4.35
N ARG A 97 -2.75 -6.19 -3.49
CA ARG A 97 -2.88 -7.43 -2.73
C ARG A 97 -3.51 -7.14 -1.39
N GLU A 98 -4.58 -7.85 -1.03
CA GLU A 98 -5.11 -7.84 0.33
C GLU A 98 -4.88 -9.20 1.00
N LEU A 99 -4.59 -9.17 2.30
CA LEU A 99 -4.35 -10.37 3.08
C LEU A 99 -4.73 -10.18 4.54
N ARG A 100 -5.24 -11.22 5.18
CA ARG A 100 -5.50 -11.21 6.63
C ARG A 100 -4.40 -11.91 7.42
N VAL A 101 -3.75 -11.19 8.32
CA VAL A 101 -2.67 -11.69 9.20
C VAL A 101 -2.73 -11.01 10.57
N GLY A 102 -2.53 -11.78 11.65
CA GLY A 102 -2.46 -11.23 13.01
C GLY A 102 -3.70 -10.43 13.44
N GLY A 103 -4.89 -10.87 13.01
CA GLY A 103 -6.15 -10.18 13.29
C GLY A 103 -6.41 -8.91 12.46
N LYS A 104 -5.52 -8.58 11.52
CA LYS A 104 -5.59 -7.38 10.68
C LYS A 104 -5.73 -7.76 9.21
N THR A 105 -6.47 -6.96 8.47
CA THR A 105 -6.43 -7.00 7.00
C THR A 105 -5.44 -5.95 6.52
N LEU A 106 -4.48 -6.37 5.72
CA LEU A 106 -3.47 -5.51 5.12
C LEU A 106 -3.76 -5.32 3.63
N ALA A 107 -3.46 -4.14 3.11
CA ALA A 107 -3.40 -3.81 1.70
C ALA A 107 -1.96 -3.47 1.31
N THR A 108 -1.45 -4.06 0.24
CA THR A 108 -0.05 -3.88 -0.17
C THR A 108 0.18 -3.84 -1.68
N THR A 109 1.22 -3.11 -2.08
CA THR A 109 1.74 -3.08 -3.47
C THR A 109 2.62 -4.29 -3.80
N LEU A 110 3.01 -5.10 -2.80
CA LEU A 110 3.82 -6.32 -2.94
C LEU A 110 2.96 -7.50 -3.40
N LYS A 111 2.78 -7.62 -4.71
CA LYS A 111 1.80 -8.53 -5.33
C LYS A 111 2.24 -9.98 -5.44
N CYS A 112 3.55 -10.27 -5.46
CA CYS A 112 4.04 -11.62 -5.73
C CYS A 112 4.14 -12.46 -4.44
N PRO A 113 3.25 -13.46 -4.21
CA PRO A 113 3.30 -14.27 -3.00
C PRO A 113 4.54 -15.19 -2.93
N LYS A 114 5.16 -15.50 -4.08
CA LYS A 114 6.39 -16.30 -4.14
C LYS A 114 7.60 -15.51 -3.64
N GLN A 115 7.72 -14.24 -4.05
CA GLN A 115 8.81 -13.36 -3.63
C GLN A 115 8.56 -12.82 -2.21
N VAL A 116 7.32 -12.46 -1.90
CA VAL A 116 6.91 -11.95 -0.59
C VAL A 116 5.77 -12.80 -0.04
N PRO A 117 6.09 -13.88 0.70
CA PRO A 117 5.08 -14.74 1.31
C PRO A 117 4.21 -14.00 2.34
N LYS A 118 2.99 -14.50 2.55
CA LYS A 118 2.04 -13.97 3.53
C LYS A 118 2.64 -13.79 4.93
N MET A 119 3.47 -14.75 5.36
CA MET A 119 4.16 -14.70 6.65
C MET A 119 5.30 -13.68 6.69
N ALA A 120 5.97 -13.41 5.57
CA ALA A 120 6.95 -12.34 5.49
C ALA A 120 6.28 -10.97 5.69
N LEU A 121 5.10 -10.75 5.10
CA LEU A 121 4.31 -9.54 5.33
C LEU A 121 3.85 -9.40 6.78
N LYS A 122 3.39 -10.48 7.42
CA LYS A 122 3.08 -10.49 8.85
C LYS A 122 4.28 -10.03 9.68
N SER A 123 5.42 -10.69 9.51
CA SER A 123 6.66 -10.40 10.25
C SER A 123 7.17 -8.98 9.99
N LEU A 124 7.04 -8.48 8.76
CA LEU A 124 7.43 -7.12 8.40
C LEU A 124 6.51 -6.09 9.08
N TYR A 125 5.20 -6.26 8.98
CA TYR A 125 4.23 -5.31 9.52
C TYR A 125 4.21 -5.29 11.06
N SER A 126 4.46 -6.43 11.72
CA SER A 126 4.59 -6.51 13.18
C SER A 126 5.76 -5.70 13.75
N LYS A 127 6.74 -5.29 12.92
CA LYS A 127 7.85 -4.42 13.34
C LYS A 127 7.49 -2.93 13.37
N ARG A 128 6.24 -2.57 13.03
CA ARG A 128 5.74 -1.18 13.10
C ARG A 128 5.41 -0.83 14.56
N PRO A 129 5.98 0.26 15.14
CA PRO A 129 5.57 0.76 16.44
C PRO A 129 4.12 1.26 16.42
N LEU A 130 3.39 1.04 17.52
CA LEU A 130 1.95 1.37 17.60
C LEU A 130 1.66 2.87 17.50
N ASN A 131 2.60 3.73 17.94
CA ASN A 131 2.42 5.18 18.01
C ASN A 131 3.06 5.94 16.85
N THR A 132 3.46 5.25 15.77
CA THR A 132 4.08 5.89 14.61
C THR A 132 3.19 5.71 13.38
N PRO A 133 2.70 6.79 12.75
CA PRO A 133 1.76 6.69 11.62
C PRO A 133 2.35 5.87 10.46
N CYS A 134 3.64 6.07 10.19
CA CYS A 134 4.37 5.38 9.14
C CYS A 134 5.82 5.05 9.52
N VAL A 135 6.36 3.93 9.03
CA VAL A 135 7.77 3.55 9.16
C VAL A 135 8.34 3.21 7.79
N ILE A 136 9.50 3.76 7.48
CA ILE A 136 10.27 3.42 6.28
C ILE A 136 11.19 2.24 6.60
N LYS A 137 11.10 1.17 5.81
CA LYS A 137 12.03 0.03 5.83
C LYS A 137 12.67 -0.08 4.45
N ARG A 138 13.94 -0.45 4.35
CA ARG A 138 14.50 -0.82 3.04
C ARG A 138 14.05 -2.23 2.69
N ALA A 139 13.60 -2.44 1.44
CA ALA A 139 13.41 -3.78 0.94
C ALA A 139 14.75 -4.52 1.03
N PRO A 140 14.75 -5.83 1.36
CA PRO A 140 15.95 -6.62 1.16
C PRO A 140 16.34 -6.46 -0.32
N THR A 141 17.59 -6.08 -0.59
CA THR A 141 18.11 -6.05 -1.96
C THR A 141 18.01 -7.45 -2.52
N CYS A 142 16.93 -7.74 -3.24
CA CYS A 142 16.96 -8.79 -4.24
C CYS A 142 18.04 -8.34 -5.23
N ALA A 143 19.10 -9.13 -5.38
CA ALA A 143 19.98 -8.99 -6.52
C ALA A 143 19.08 -8.88 -7.75
N ALA A 144 19.11 -7.70 -8.38
CA ALA A 144 18.26 -7.41 -9.51
C ALA A 144 18.55 -8.45 -10.59
N THR A 145 17.63 -9.37 -10.82
CA THR A 145 17.63 -10.08 -12.11
C THR A 145 17.13 -9.05 -13.10
N ALA A 146 18.08 -8.43 -13.78
CA ALA A 146 17.86 -7.63 -14.97
C ALA A 146 16.90 -8.35 -15.92
N ARG A 147 15.88 -7.62 -16.37
CA ARG A 147 15.24 -7.82 -17.66
C ARG A 147 15.04 -6.47 -18.31
#